data_AF-A0A4V4N5Q6-F1
#
_entry.id   AF-A0A4V4N5Q6-F1
#
_cell.length_a   1.000
_cell.length_b   1.000
_cell.length_c   1.000
_cell.angle_alpha   90.00
_cell.angle_beta   90.00
_cell.angle_gamma   90.00
#
_symmetry.space_group_name_H-M   'P 1'
#
loop_
_entity.id
_entity.type
_entity.pdbx_description
1 polymer ?
#
loop_
_entity_poly.entity_id
_entity_poly.type
_entity_poly.pdbx_seq_one_letter_code
_entity_poly.pdbx_strand_id
1 'polypeptide(L)'
;MTSSLLSALSIAIEQSLQPVHETFYPFPWMTTLHAARISLAFQAKSKVEAESNNAKRLNFAADLVGYLVMAWSGSIVISSILQQPYPQLLSVWPLVNYVTVHLFLRALPTPSVKVLDLSLPLLDAFLRSGALTGAINTCIQHSEYKNSLFAQFVVGTLAPSAGSLTASTLNVTSPYGWRLSTPYPLTRGAGLIGTLELWIATLSTLVYGVLAHSHSEYDIVSNTPTHTQTEARSIVILILCFAYTFKAVYVHIYLSNQDKNIPKSKEE
;
A
#
# COMPACT_ATOMS: atom_id res chain seq x y z
N MET A 1 -29.94 -0.03 8.16
CA MET A 1 -29.47 1.36 8.08
C MET A 1 -27.95 1.31 7.96
N THR A 2 -27.40 1.58 6.79
CA THR A 2 -25.96 1.74 6.62
C THR A 2 -25.52 3.01 7.34
N SER A 3 -24.41 2.97 8.07
CA SER A 3 -23.92 4.17 8.77
C SER A 3 -23.55 5.24 7.74
N SER A 4 -23.72 6.52 8.10
CA SER A 4 -23.36 7.64 7.22
C SER A 4 -21.91 7.60 6.74
N LEU A 5 -21.01 7.08 7.58
CA LEU A 5 -19.60 6.88 7.27
C LEU A 5 -19.39 5.81 6.18
N LEU A 6 -20.08 4.67 6.26
CA LEU A 6 -19.98 3.62 5.24
C LEU A 6 -20.48 4.14 3.89
N SER A 7 -21.59 4.87 3.87
CA SER A 7 -22.15 5.45 2.65
C SER A 7 -21.19 6.46 2.02
N ALA A 8 -20.54 7.33 2.81
CA ALA A 8 -19.56 8.28 2.31
C ALA A 8 -18.34 7.60 1.67
N LEU A 9 -17.82 6.53 2.29
CA LEU A 9 -16.73 5.74 1.74
C LEU A 9 -17.12 5.04 0.43
N SER A 10 -18.33 4.50 0.36
CA SER A 10 -18.85 3.84 -0.85
C SER A 10 -18.96 4.83 -2.01
N ILE A 11 -19.47 6.04 -1.77
CA ILE A 11 -19.52 7.11 -2.79
C ILE A 11 -18.11 7.47 -3.27
N ALA A 12 -17.16 7.62 -2.35
CA ALA A 12 -15.77 7.89 -2.71
C ALA A 12 -15.14 6.76 -3.54
N ILE A 13 -15.52 5.49 -3.29
CA ILE A 13 -15.06 4.34 -4.07
C ILE A 13 -15.61 4.43 -5.49
N GLU A 14 -16.90 4.69 -5.65
CA GLU A 14 -17.55 4.80 -6.97
C GLU A 14 -16.97 5.95 -7.80
N GLN A 15 -16.59 7.04 -7.14
CA GLN A 15 -15.98 8.20 -7.80
C GLN A 15 -14.49 8.01 -8.08
N SER A 16 -13.84 6.92 -7.63
CA SER A 16 -12.37 6.75 -7.69
C SER A 16 -11.75 6.80 -9.10
N LEU A 17 -12.56 6.52 -10.12
CA LEU A 17 -12.12 6.54 -11.53
C LEU A 17 -12.32 7.89 -12.22
N GLN A 18 -12.96 8.85 -11.57
CA GLN A 18 -13.14 10.19 -12.12
C GLN A 18 -11.77 10.87 -12.33
N PRO A 19 -11.61 11.67 -13.39
CA PRO A 19 -10.36 12.37 -13.64
C PRO A 19 -10.10 13.42 -12.55
N VAL A 20 -8.82 13.71 -12.27
CA VAL A 20 -8.44 14.87 -11.44
C VAL A 20 -8.93 16.17 -12.06
N HIS A 21 -8.80 16.28 -13.38
CA HIS A 21 -9.36 17.38 -14.16
C HIS A 21 -9.68 16.88 -15.58
N GLU A 22 -10.88 17.15 -16.07
CA GLU A 22 -11.37 16.62 -17.37
C GLU A 22 -10.44 16.94 -18.54
N THR A 23 -9.93 18.17 -18.62
CA THR A 23 -9.05 18.60 -19.72
C THR A 23 -7.55 18.59 -19.39
N PHE A 24 -7.12 19.23 -18.30
CA PHE A 24 -5.70 19.47 -18.04
C PHE A 24 -4.95 18.28 -17.42
N TYR A 25 -5.67 17.40 -16.71
CA TYR A 25 -5.06 16.23 -16.07
C TYR A 25 -6.06 15.06 -16.01
N PRO A 26 -6.37 14.43 -17.15
CA PRO A 26 -7.46 13.45 -17.30
C PRO A 26 -7.08 12.06 -16.76
N PHE A 27 -6.35 12.01 -15.64
CA PHE A 27 -5.96 10.77 -14.98
C PHE A 27 -6.87 10.51 -13.78
N PRO A 28 -7.26 9.25 -13.50
CA PRO A 28 -8.07 8.92 -12.34
C PRO A 28 -7.44 9.44 -11.04
N TRP A 29 -8.21 10.19 -10.24
CA TRP A 29 -7.68 10.81 -9.03
C TRP A 29 -7.14 9.78 -8.03
N MET A 30 -7.72 8.60 -7.97
CA MET A 30 -7.24 7.51 -7.10
C MET A 30 -5.82 7.08 -7.45
N THR A 31 -5.55 6.85 -8.74
CA THR A 31 -4.20 6.46 -9.19
C THR A 31 -3.18 7.59 -9.02
N THR A 32 -3.65 8.84 -9.14
CA THR A 32 -2.83 10.04 -8.91
C THR A 32 -2.48 10.20 -7.44
N LEU A 33 -3.43 9.97 -6.53
CA LEU A 33 -3.16 9.96 -5.08
C LEU A 33 -2.25 8.81 -4.67
N HIS A 34 -2.40 7.63 -5.27
CA HIS A 34 -1.45 6.52 -5.06
C HIS A 34 -0.03 6.92 -5.45
N ALA A 35 0.13 7.45 -6.66
CA ALA A 35 1.41 7.97 -7.14
C ALA A 35 1.99 9.02 -6.17
N ALA A 36 1.15 9.97 -5.71
CA ALA A 36 1.55 11.02 -4.80
C ALA A 36 2.01 10.47 -3.44
N ARG A 37 1.20 9.60 -2.83
CA ARG A 37 1.52 8.94 -1.57
C ARG A 37 2.85 8.19 -1.68
N ILE A 38 2.98 7.28 -2.65
CA ILE A 38 4.19 6.46 -2.78
C ILE A 38 5.42 7.34 -3.05
N SER A 39 5.28 8.41 -3.83
CA SER A 39 6.35 9.39 -4.05
C SER A 39 6.81 10.03 -2.74
N LEU A 40 5.88 10.53 -1.93
CA LEU A 40 6.22 11.15 -0.63
C LEU A 40 6.91 10.15 0.30
N ALA A 41 6.37 8.94 0.42
CA ALA A 41 6.95 7.89 1.26
C ALA A 41 8.35 7.48 0.78
N PHE A 42 8.53 7.31 -0.53
CA PHE A 42 9.82 6.98 -1.14
C PHE A 42 10.84 8.08 -0.88
N GLN A 43 10.49 9.34 -1.14
CA GLN A 43 11.38 10.47 -0.91
C GLN A 43 11.75 10.62 0.57
N ALA A 44 10.78 10.49 1.48
CA ALA A 44 11.03 10.59 2.92
C ALA A 44 11.99 9.49 3.39
N LYS A 45 11.80 8.25 2.91
CA LYS A 45 12.68 7.12 3.22
C LYS A 45 14.07 7.30 2.61
N SER A 46 14.17 7.63 1.32
CA SER A 46 15.46 7.87 0.63
C SER A 46 16.23 9.03 1.26
N LYS A 47 15.54 10.07 1.76
CA LYS A 47 16.15 11.17 2.52
C LYS A 47 16.76 10.66 3.83
N VAL A 48 15.99 9.93 4.64
CA VAL A 48 16.44 9.39 5.93
C VAL A 48 17.64 8.45 5.74
N GLU A 49 17.60 7.58 4.72
CA GLU A 49 18.70 6.67 4.39
C GLU A 49 19.98 7.42 3.96
N ALA A 50 19.85 8.48 3.16
CA ALA A 50 21.00 9.29 2.77
C ALA A 50 21.61 10.02 3.97
N GLU A 51 20.77 10.60 4.84
CA GLU A 51 21.19 11.31 6.05
C GLU A 51 21.85 10.38 7.07
N SER A 52 21.26 9.19 7.32
CA SER A 52 21.79 8.22 8.29
C SER A 52 23.14 7.62 7.87
N ASN A 53 23.37 7.49 6.57
CA ASN A 53 24.62 6.96 6.00
C ASN A 53 25.64 8.04 5.63
N ASN A 54 25.36 9.32 5.93
CA ASN A 54 26.16 10.48 5.50
C ASN A 54 26.55 10.41 4.00
N ALA A 55 25.58 10.04 3.16
CA ALA A 55 25.78 9.74 1.75
C ALA A 55 24.95 10.67 0.86
N LYS A 56 25.36 10.79 -0.41
CA LYS A 56 24.55 11.52 -1.40
C LYS A 56 23.25 10.76 -1.67
N ARG A 57 22.19 11.51 -1.98
CA ARG A 57 20.94 10.92 -2.46
C ARG A 57 21.16 10.16 -3.77
N LEU A 58 20.22 9.25 -4.04
CA LEU A 58 20.15 8.50 -5.29
C LEU A 58 20.24 9.42 -6.50
N ASN A 59 20.91 8.93 -7.55
CA ASN A 59 20.86 9.58 -8.86
C ASN A 59 19.42 9.56 -9.40
N PHE A 60 19.15 10.42 -10.38
CA PHE A 60 17.80 10.61 -10.92
C PHE A 60 17.15 9.31 -11.41
N ALA A 61 17.88 8.47 -12.15
CA ALA A 61 17.34 7.23 -12.69
C ALA A 61 17.02 6.21 -11.60
N ALA A 62 17.93 5.99 -10.65
CA ALA A 62 17.72 5.07 -9.54
C ALA A 62 16.58 5.53 -8.60
N ASP A 63 16.42 6.84 -8.43
CA ASP A 63 15.31 7.43 -7.68
C ASP A 63 13.97 7.20 -8.40
N LEU A 64 13.88 7.56 -9.69
CA LEU A 64 12.65 7.45 -10.46
C LEU A 64 12.20 6.00 -10.64
N VAL A 65 13.11 5.11 -11.06
CA VAL A 65 12.77 3.69 -11.24
C VAL A 65 12.45 3.04 -9.90
N GLY A 66 13.06 3.51 -8.80
CA GLY A 66 12.85 2.93 -7.46
C GLY A 66 11.48 3.26 -6.92
N TYR A 67 11.06 4.50 -7.15
CA TYR A 67 9.69 4.93 -6.94
C TYR A 67 8.70 4.08 -7.77
N LEU A 68 8.93 3.91 -9.08
CA LEU A 68 8.04 3.12 -9.93
C LEU A 68 7.94 1.66 -9.49
N VAL A 69 9.06 1.04 -9.12
CA VAL A 69 9.10 -0.31 -8.54
C VAL A 69 8.23 -0.35 -7.30
N MET A 70 8.43 0.56 -6.34
CA MET A 70 7.63 0.60 -5.11
C MET A 70 6.13 0.80 -5.40
N ALA A 71 5.80 1.61 -6.41
CA ALA A 71 4.43 1.98 -6.69
C ALA A 71 3.64 0.92 -7.49
N TRP A 72 4.31 0.16 -8.36
CA TRP A 72 3.69 -0.82 -9.26
C TRP A 72 3.90 -2.28 -8.85
N SER A 73 4.75 -2.58 -7.87
CA SER A 73 5.03 -3.98 -7.49
C SER A 73 3.77 -4.77 -7.10
N GLY A 74 2.75 -4.12 -6.54
CA GLY A 74 1.44 -4.72 -6.27
C GLY A 74 0.86 -5.41 -7.51
N SER A 75 0.58 -4.63 -8.56
CA SER A 75 0.01 -5.18 -9.80
C SER A 75 0.99 -6.09 -10.54
N ILE A 76 2.30 -5.80 -10.55
CA ILE A 76 3.31 -6.66 -11.20
C ILE A 76 3.33 -8.05 -10.57
N VAL A 77 3.37 -8.14 -9.23
CA VAL A 77 3.40 -9.42 -8.52
C VAL A 77 2.11 -10.19 -8.75
N ILE A 78 0.95 -9.54 -8.66
CA ILE A 78 -0.34 -10.20 -8.90
C ILE A 78 -0.46 -10.69 -10.35
N SER A 79 -0.15 -9.85 -11.33
CA SER A 79 -0.14 -10.26 -12.75
C SER A 79 0.83 -11.41 -13.01
N SER A 80 1.98 -11.46 -12.30
CA SER A 80 2.92 -12.59 -12.43
C SER A 80 2.35 -13.88 -11.86
N ILE A 81 1.71 -13.83 -10.69
CA ILE A 81 1.06 -15.00 -10.06
C ILE A 81 -0.09 -15.51 -10.94
N LEU A 82 -0.91 -14.59 -11.46
CA LEU A 82 -2.04 -14.89 -12.33
C LEU A 82 -1.63 -15.08 -13.79
N GLN A 83 -0.34 -15.02 -14.13
CA GLN A 83 0.16 -15.17 -15.52
C GLN A 83 -0.58 -14.27 -16.53
N GLN A 84 -0.94 -13.05 -16.11
CA GLN A 84 -1.64 -12.06 -16.90
C GLN A 84 -0.69 -10.94 -17.39
N PRO A 85 -1.05 -10.23 -18.47
CA PRO A 85 -0.31 -9.04 -18.88
C PRO A 85 -0.24 -7.99 -17.77
N TYR A 86 0.90 -7.29 -17.68
CA TYR A 86 1.13 -6.22 -16.70
C TYR A 86 0.34 -4.95 -17.08
N PRO A 87 -0.72 -4.55 -16.36
CA PRO A 87 -1.63 -3.48 -16.81
C PRO A 87 -0.94 -2.15 -17.08
N GLN A 88 0.00 -1.77 -16.20
CA GLN A 88 0.80 -0.55 -16.33
C GLN A 88 1.76 -0.54 -17.54
N LEU A 89 2.02 -1.69 -18.17
CA LEU A 89 2.85 -1.78 -19.37
C LEU A 89 2.01 -1.89 -20.66
N LEU A 90 0.68 -1.98 -20.55
CA LEU A 90 -0.23 -2.01 -21.71
C LEU A 90 -0.43 -0.63 -22.33
N SER A 91 -0.09 0.43 -21.61
CA SER A 91 -0.22 1.82 -22.06
C SER A 91 0.86 2.69 -21.46
N VAL A 92 1.20 3.79 -22.14
CA VAL A 92 2.12 4.80 -21.62
C VAL A 92 1.47 5.68 -20.54
N TRP A 93 0.14 5.75 -20.47
CA TRP A 93 -0.57 6.69 -19.59
C TRP A 93 -0.32 6.48 -18.09
N PRO A 94 -0.26 5.24 -17.56
CA PRO A 94 0.15 5.01 -16.18
C PRO A 94 1.57 5.54 -15.90
N LEU A 95 2.51 5.36 -16.84
CA LEU A 95 3.85 5.91 -16.71
C LEU A 95 3.82 7.44 -16.65
N VAL A 96 3.10 8.08 -17.57
CA VAL A 96 2.95 9.54 -17.59
C VAL A 96 2.44 10.04 -16.24
N ASN A 97 1.32 9.50 -15.74
CA ASN A 97 0.74 9.93 -14.46
C ASN A 97 1.73 9.79 -13.29
N TYR A 98 2.38 8.64 -13.16
CA TYR A 98 3.25 8.39 -12.01
C TYR A 98 4.53 9.23 -12.07
N VAL A 99 5.11 9.40 -13.25
CA VAL A 99 6.33 10.20 -13.46
C VAL A 99 6.04 11.67 -13.21
N THR A 100 4.98 12.24 -13.78
CA THR A 100 4.64 13.67 -13.60
C THR A 100 4.37 14.00 -12.14
N VAL A 101 3.60 13.17 -11.43
CA VAL A 101 3.34 13.34 -9.99
C VAL A 101 4.63 13.26 -9.17
N HIS A 102 5.51 12.31 -9.49
CA HIS A 102 6.76 12.15 -8.75
C HIS A 102 7.70 13.35 -8.97
N LEU A 103 7.87 13.81 -10.20
CA LEU A 103 8.67 14.98 -10.52
C LEU A 103 8.14 16.25 -9.87
N PHE A 104 6.81 16.46 -9.90
CA PHE A 104 6.17 17.58 -9.23
C PHE A 104 6.44 17.59 -7.73
N LEU A 105 6.21 16.47 -7.04
CA LEU A 105 6.41 16.37 -5.60
C LEU A 105 7.89 16.41 -5.21
N ARG A 106 8.80 15.97 -6.07
CA ARG A 106 10.25 16.07 -5.85
C ARG A 106 10.75 17.51 -5.87
N ALA A 107 10.03 18.42 -6.54
CA ALA A 107 10.33 19.85 -6.50
C ALA A 107 9.85 20.54 -5.20
N LEU A 108 9.04 19.86 -4.38
CA LEU A 108 8.51 20.38 -3.11
C LEU A 108 9.33 19.85 -1.91
N PRO A 109 9.28 20.55 -0.76
CA PRO A 109 9.89 20.05 0.47
C PRO A 109 9.30 18.69 0.88
N THR A 110 10.18 17.69 1.06
CA THR A 110 9.76 16.36 1.51
C THR A 110 9.32 16.41 2.98
N PRO A 111 8.07 16.06 3.32
CA PRO A 111 7.63 15.96 4.71
C PRO A 111 8.37 14.82 5.43
N SER A 112 8.40 14.86 6.76
CA SER A 112 9.00 13.78 7.54
C SER A 112 8.13 12.51 7.49
N VAL A 113 8.76 11.34 7.66
CA VAL A 113 8.07 10.03 7.72
C VAL A 113 6.95 10.07 8.77
N LYS A 114 7.21 10.69 9.92
CA LYS A 114 6.22 10.88 11.00
C LYS A 114 4.98 11.64 10.55
N VAL A 115 5.15 12.74 9.78
CA VAL A 115 4.01 13.52 9.30
C VAL A 115 3.18 12.70 8.31
N LEU A 116 3.83 11.97 7.41
CA LEU A 116 3.13 11.13 6.43
C LEU A 116 2.30 10.04 7.12
N ASP A 117 2.91 9.29 8.03
CA ASP A 117 2.26 8.16 8.71
C ASP A 117 1.09 8.61 9.60
N LEU A 118 1.15 9.82 10.19
CA LEU A 118 0.09 10.35 11.04
C LEU A 118 -1.03 11.05 10.27
N SER A 119 -0.76 11.62 9.09
CA SER A 119 -1.75 12.42 8.35
C SER A 119 -2.52 11.63 7.30
N LEU A 120 -1.97 10.53 6.80
CA LEU A 120 -2.54 9.78 5.67
C LEU A 120 -3.07 8.36 5.97
N PRO A 121 -3.41 7.94 7.21
CA PRO A 121 -3.82 6.55 7.44
C PRO A 121 -5.12 6.16 6.71
N LEU A 122 -6.08 7.10 6.61
CA LEU A 122 -7.31 6.87 5.86
C LEU A 122 -7.05 6.74 4.36
N LEU A 123 -6.19 7.61 3.80
CA LEU A 123 -5.82 7.53 2.39
C LEU A 123 -5.09 6.23 2.09
N ASP A 124 -4.13 5.84 2.92
CA ASP A 124 -3.39 4.58 2.79
C ASP A 124 -4.33 3.36 2.83
N ALA A 125 -5.29 3.37 3.76
CA ALA A 125 -6.32 2.35 3.84
C ALA A 125 -7.19 2.30 2.58
N PHE A 126 -7.57 3.46 2.07
CA PHE A 126 -8.38 3.58 0.85
C PHE A 126 -7.67 2.98 -0.37
N LEU A 127 -6.40 3.36 -0.57
CA LEU A 127 -5.55 2.90 -1.66
C LEU A 127 -5.30 1.38 -1.58
N ARG A 128 -4.91 0.90 -0.40
CA ARG A 128 -4.62 -0.53 -0.18
C ARG A 128 -5.86 -1.41 -0.28
N SER A 129 -7.02 -0.92 0.18
CA SER A 129 -8.28 -1.65 -0.02
C SER A 129 -8.59 -1.86 -1.50
N GLY A 130 -8.31 -0.88 -2.36
CA GLY A 130 -8.54 -0.98 -3.80
C GLY A 130 -7.65 -2.03 -4.45
N ALA A 131 -6.37 -2.07 -4.09
CA ALA A 131 -5.44 -3.11 -4.55
C ALA A 131 -5.89 -4.51 -4.11
N LEU A 132 -6.28 -4.65 -2.83
CA LEU A 132 -6.79 -5.90 -2.27
C LEU A 132 -8.03 -6.40 -3.01
N THR A 133 -9.07 -5.56 -3.11
CA THR A 133 -10.33 -5.99 -3.74
C THR A 133 -10.18 -6.20 -5.25
N GLY A 134 -9.36 -5.38 -5.92
CA GLY A 134 -9.06 -5.55 -7.33
C GLY A 134 -8.37 -6.89 -7.62
N ALA A 135 -7.41 -7.29 -6.78
CA ALA A 135 -6.72 -8.57 -6.92
C ALA A 135 -7.65 -9.78 -6.67
N ILE A 136 -8.51 -9.71 -5.65
CA ILE A 136 -9.52 -10.75 -5.39
C ILE A 136 -10.50 -10.85 -6.57
N ASN A 137 -11.02 -9.72 -7.06
CA ASN A 137 -11.94 -9.69 -8.20
C ASN A 137 -11.30 -10.22 -9.50
N THR A 138 -10.00 -10.00 -9.68
CA THR A 138 -9.27 -10.58 -10.82
C THR A 138 -9.09 -12.09 -10.65
N CYS A 139 -8.83 -12.56 -9.42
CA CYS A 139 -8.66 -13.97 -9.10
C CYS A 139 -9.95 -14.79 -9.30
N ILE A 140 -11.11 -14.27 -8.90
CA ILE A 140 -12.40 -14.97 -9.08
C ILE A 140 -12.81 -15.10 -10.55
N GLN A 141 -12.27 -14.24 -11.42
CA GLN A 141 -12.49 -14.31 -12.86
C GLN A 141 -11.46 -15.20 -13.57
N HIS A 142 -10.42 -15.66 -12.86
CA HIS A 142 -9.34 -16.45 -13.42
C HIS A 142 -9.74 -17.93 -13.61
N SER A 143 -9.48 -18.52 -14.77
CA SER A 143 -9.89 -19.90 -15.10
C SER A 143 -9.43 -20.94 -14.09
N GLU A 144 -8.15 -20.89 -13.70
CA GLU A 144 -7.49 -21.86 -12.83
C GLU A 144 -7.68 -21.54 -11.33
N TYR A 145 -7.77 -20.26 -10.96
CA TYR A 145 -7.71 -19.82 -9.57
C TYR A 145 -9.06 -19.39 -8.97
N LYS A 146 -10.13 -19.31 -9.78
CA LYS A 146 -11.46 -18.89 -9.31
C LYS A 146 -12.01 -19.71 -8.13
N ASN A 147 -11.69 -20.99 -8.07
CA ASN A 147 -12.14 -21.94 -7.04
C ASN A 147 -11.06 -22.19 -5.96
N SER A 148 -10.03 -21.36 -5.89
CA SER A 148 -8.96 -21.50 -4.89
C SER A 148 -9.08 -20.39 -3.86
N LEU A 149 -9.60 -20.73 -2.67
CA LEU A 149 -9.60 -19.82 -1.53
C LEU A 149 -8.18 -19.36 -1.19
N PHE A 150 -7.22 -20.30 -1.24
CA PHE A 150 -5.81 -20.00 -1.02
C PHE A 150 -5.28 -18.94 -1.99
N ALA A 151 -5.61 -19.05 -3.28
CA ALA A 151 -5.20 -18.04 -4.26
C ALA A 151 -5.78 -16.65 -3.91
N GLN A 152 -7.06 -16.57 -3.49
CA GLN A 152 -7.65 -15.31 -3.03
C GLN A 152 -6.90 -14.72 -1.84
N PHE A 153 -6.50 -15.54 -0.86
CA PHE A 153 -5.68 -15.11 0.27
C PHE A 153 -4.31 -14.58 -0.15
N VAL A 154 -3.63 -15.30 -1.04
CA VAL A 154 -2.30 -14.90 -1.54
C VAL A 154 -2.38 -13.57 -2.27
N VAL A 155 -3.29 -13.44 -3.24
CA VAL A 155 -3.38 -12.22 -4.05
C VAL A 155 -3.95 -11.04 -3.26
N GLY A 156 -4.95 -11.25 -2.41
CA GLY A 156 -5.54 -10.21 -1.56
C GLY A 156 -4.54 -9.69 -0.51
N THR A 157 -3.66 -10.56 0.01
CA THR A 157 -2.59 -10.16 0.95
C THR A 157 -1.45 -9.43 0.23
N LEU A 158 -1.00 -9.96 -0.91
CA LEU A 158 0.18 -9.43 -1.60
C LEU A 158 -0.10 -8.13 -2.35
N ALA A 159 -1.28 -7.96 -2.96
CA ALA A 159 -1.59 -6.76 -3.73
C ALA A 159 -1.34 -5.43 -2.98
N PRO A 160 -1.81 -5.24 -1.72
CA PRO A 160 -1.55 -4.03 -0.95
C PRO A 160 -0.15 -3.96 -0.32
N SER A 161 0.57 -5.09 -0.21
CA SER A 161 1.81 -5.20 0.57
C SER A 161 3.08 -5.37 -0.27
N ALA A 162 2.95 -5.80 -1.53
CA ALA A 162 4.09 -6.13 -2.39
C ALA A 162 4.96 -4.91 -2.72
N GLY A 163 4.42 -3.68 -2.67
CA GLY A 163 5.19 -2.44 -2.80
C GLY A 163 6.31 -2.34 -1.76
N SER A 164 5.95 -2.40 -0.47
CA SER A 164 6.90 -2.39 0.64
C SER A 164 7.84 -3.59 0.60
N LEU A 165 7.31 -4.78 0.28
CA LEU A 165 8.08 -6.02 0.23
C LEU A 165 9.18 -5.97 -0.85
N THR A 166 8.81 -5.61 -2.07
CA THR A 166 9.74 -5.57 -3.22
C THR A 166 10.73 -4.42 -3.07
N ALA A 167 10.28 -3.24 -2.62
CA ALA A 167 11.16 -2.11 -2.35
C ALA A 167 12.20 -2.44 -1.25
N SER A 168 11.80 -3.16 -0.21
CA SER A 168 12.69 -3.65 0.85
C SER A 168 13.60 -4.79 0.38
N THR A 169 13.18 -5.60 -0.59
CA THR A 169 13.99 -6.71 -1.11
C THR A 169 15.07 -6.22 -2.06
N LEU A 170 14.76 -5.23 -2.90
CA LEU A 170 15.69 -4.62 -3.85
C LEU A 170 16.47 -3.43 -3.27
N ASN A 171 16.22 -3.09 -2.01
CA ASN A 171 16.83 -1.97 -1.30
C ASN A 171 16.81 -0.66 -2.09
N VAL A 172 15.67 -0.36 -2.73
CA VAL A 172 15.56 0.69 -3.77
C VAL A 172 15.85 2.11 -3.28
N THR A 173 15.83 2.33 -1.96
CA THR A 173 16.09 3.64 -1.32
C THR A 173 17.53 3.81 -0.86
N SER A 174 18.40 2.83 -1.05
CA SER A 174 19.77 2.88 -0.53
C SER A 174 20.65 3.88 -1.30
N PRO A 175 21.38 4.76 -0.61
CA PRO A 175 22.23 5.76 -1.28
C PRO A 175 23.43 5.14 -2.01
N TYR A 176 23.77 3.88 -1.71
CA TYR A 176 24.85 3.13 -2.36
C TYR A 176 24.40 2.37 -3.63
N GLY A 177 23.15 2.56 -4.05
CA GLY A 177 22.55 1.83 -5.15
C GLY A 177 21.76 0.60 -4.71
N TRP A 178 21.03 0.01 -5.66
CA TRP A 178 20.13 -1.10 -5.37
C TRP A 178 20.90 -2.39 -5.16
N ARG A 179 20.45 -3.16 -4.18
CA ARG A 179 21.04 -4.46 -3.83
C ARG A 179 19.99 -5.33 -3.22
N LEU A 180 20.15 -6.65 -3.35
CA LEU A 180 19.30 -7.57 -2.64
C LEU A 180 19.52 -7.42 -1.12
N SER A 181 18.44 -7.30 -0.38
CA SER A 181 18.41 -7.28 1.07
C SER A 181 17.29 -8.16 1.61
N THR A 182 17.41 -8.50 2.90
CA THR A 182 16.39 -9.25 3.60
C THR A 182 15.05 -8.50 3.54
N PRO A 183 13.97 -9.11 3.05
CA PRO A 183 12.66 -8.47 3.04
C PRO A 183 12.22 -8.17 4.48
N TYR A 184 11.54 -7.05 4.68
CA TYR A 184 11.18 -6.57 6.03
C TYR A 184 10.52 -7.61 6.97
N PRO A 185 9.68 -8.57 6.52
CA PRO A 185 9.09 -9.54 7.44
C PRO A 185 10.11 -10.53 8.00
N LEU A 186 11.22 -10.73 7.30
CA LEU A 186 12.30 -11.64 7.69
C LEU A 186 13.44 -10.90 8.40
N THR A 187 13.32 -9.58 8.58
CA THR A 187 14.33 -8.81 9.32
C THR A 187 14.23 -9.12 10.81
N ARG A 188 15.40 -9.23 11.46
CA ARG A 188 15.47 -9.46 12.91
C ARG A 188 14.78 -8.29 13.64
N GLY A 189 13.83 -8.61 14.51
CA GLY A 189 13.10 -7.61 15.29
C GLY A 189 11.89 -6.99 14.59
N ALA A 190 11.48 -7.47 13.41
CA ALA A 190 10.27 -6.96 12.75
C ALA A 190 9.03 -7.05 13.66
N GLY A 191 8.86 -8.17 14.36
CA GLY A 191 7.75 -8.37 15.31
C GLY A 191 6.37 -8.20 14.68
N LEU A 192 5.33 -8.12 15.53
CA LEU A 192 3.93 -7.97 15.07
C LEU A 192 3.66 -6.59 14.44
N ILE A 193 4.32 -5.54 14.93
CA ILE A 193 4.13 -4.17 14.45
C ILE A 193 4.86 -3.93 13.12
N GLY A 194 6.08 -4.42 12.97
CA GLY A 194 6.84 -4.31 11.71
C GLY A 194 6.22 -5.14 10.59
N THR A 195 5.58 -6.26 10.92
CA THR A 195 4.84 -7.11 9.95
C THR A 195 3.37 -6.75 9.79
N LEU A 196 2.90 -5.68 10.44
CA LEU A 196 1.48 -5.30 10.48
C LEU A 196 0.83 -5.21 9.10
N GLU A 197 1.54 -4.70 8.11
CA GLU A 197 1.01 -4.53 6.75
C GLU A 197 0.59 -5.86 6.11
N LEU A 198 1.31 -6.96 6.40
CA LEU A 198 0.99 -8.28 5.84
C LEU A 198 -0.19 -8.91 6.55
N TRP A 199 -0.12 -9.06 7.88
CA TRP A 199 -1.16 -9.78 8.59
C TRP A 199 -2.49 -9.02 8.59
N ILE A 200 -2.46 -7.67 8.60
CA ILE A 200 -3.69 -6.90 8.46
C ILE A 200 -4.30 -7.05 7.06
N ALA A 201 -3.48 -7.14 6.01
CA ALA A 201 -3.97 -7.38 4.65
C ALA A 201 -4.59 -8.78 4.53
N THR A 202 -3.99 -9.80 5.17
CA THR A 202 -4.58 -11.14 5.25
C THR A 202 -5.91 -11.14 6.00
N LEU A 203 -5.99 -10.47 7.15
CA LEU A 203 -7.25 -10.33 7.90
C LEU A 203 -8.31 -9.59 7.08
N SER A 204 -7.94 -8.48 6.44
CA SER A 204 -8.84 -7.72 5.57
C SER A 204 -9.30 -8.52 4.36
N THR A 205 -8.46 -9.42 3.83
CA THR A 205 -8.82 -10.34 2.74
C THR A 205 -9.89 -11.32 3.21
N LEU A 206 -9.72 -11.91 4.40
CA LEU A 206 -10.74 -12.77 5.03
C LEU A 206 -12.05 -12.01 5.23
N VAL A 207 -11.99 -10.83 5.86
CA VAL A 207 -13.18 -10.02 6.14
C VAL A 207 -13.90 -9.64 4.85
N TYR A 208 -13.17 -9.18 3.84
CA TYR A 208 -13.76 -8.89 2.53
C TYR A 208 -14.44 -10.13 1.94
N GLY A 209 -13.74 -11.27 1.95
CA GLY A 209 -14.23 -12.49 1.35
C GLY A 209 -15.49 -13.03 2.01
N VAL A 210 -15.58 -12.96 3.35
CA VAL A 210 -16.78 -13.32 4.10
C VAL A 210 -17.94 -12.36 3.79
N LEU A 211 -17.70 -11.05 3.83
CA LEU A 211 -18.77 -10.05 3.69
C LEU A 211 -19.33 -9.99 2.27
N ALA A 212 -18.43 -10.01 1.28
CA ALA A 212 -18.77 -9.98 -0.14
C ALA A 212 -19.07 -11.38 -0.72
N HIS A 213 -18.91 -12.43 0.10
CA HIS A 213 -19.06 -13.83 -0.31
C HIS A 213 -18.25 -14.17 -1.59
N SER A 214 -16.94 -13.93 -1.55
CA SER A 214 -16.07 -14.06 -2.73
C SER A 214 -15.70 -15.49 -3.11
N HIS A 215 -16.03 -16.48 -2.27
CA HIS A 215 -15.71 -17.90 -2.47
C HIS A 215 -16.74 -18.77 -1.75
N SER A 216 -17.08 -19.93 -2.31
CA SER A 216 -18.08 -20.85 -1.73
C SER A 216 -17.66 -21.43 -0.37
N GLU A 217 -16.36 -21.54 -0.08
CA GLU A 217 -15.91 -21.98 1.25
C GLU A 217 -16.34 -21.04 2.39
N TYR A 218 -16.78 -19.82 2.09
CA TYR A 218 -17.36 -18.92 3.09
C TYR A 218 -18.80 -19.29 3.51
N ASP A 219 -19.42 -20.30 2.88
CA ASP A 219 -20.73 -20.86 3.28
C ASP A 219 -20.77 -21.26 4.76
N ILE A 220 -19.63 -21.65 5.34
CA ILE A 220 -19.55 -21.97 6.78
C ILE A 220 -19.88 -20.78 7.69
N VAL A 221 -19.71 -19.55 7.19
CA VAL A 221 -20.01 -18.31 7.91
C VAL A 221 -21.29 -17.67 7.37
N SER A 222 -21.44 -17.59 6.05
CA SER A 222 -22.62 -17.02 5.40
C SER A 222 -22.79 -17.56 3.98
N ASN A 223 -23.97 -18.10 3.69
CA ASN A 223 -24.32 -18.68 2.38
C ASN A 223 -24.66 -17.64 1.31
N THR A 224 -24.67 -16.36 1.66
CA THR A 224 -25.02 -15.25 0.77
C THR A 224 -24.20 -14.02 1.11
N PRO A 225 -23.90 -13.13 0.16
CA PRO A 225 -23.25 -11.86 0.49
C PRO A 225 -24.08 -11.07 1.49
N THR A 226 -23.46 -10.71 2.62
CA THR A 226 -24.09 -9.87 3.65
C THR A 226 -24.00 -8.39 3.30
N HIS A 227 -23.05 -8.02 2.46
CA HIS A 227 -22.77 -6.67 2.02
C HIS A 227 -22.50 -6.66 0.51
N THR A 228 -22.79 -5.53 -0.14
CA THR A 228 -22.28 -5.31 -1.51
C THR A 228 -20.75 -5.26 -1.50
N GLN A 229 -20.11 -5.51 -2.65
CA GLN A 229 -18.64 -5.44 -2.76
C GLN A 229 -18.09 -4.07 -2.32
N THR A 230 -18.81 -2.98 -2.62
CA THR A 230 -18.45 -1.62 -2.22
C THR A 230 -18.53 -1.44 -0.71
N GLU A 231 -19.61 -1.89 -0.07
CA GLU A 231 -19.76 -1.82 1.39
C GLU A 231 -18.74 -2.69 2.13
N ALA A 232 -18.49 -3.91 1.64
CA ALA A 232 -17.45 -4.79 2.18
C ALA A 232 -16.07 -4.13 2.09
N ARG A 233 -15.77 -3.45 0.97
CA ARG A 233 -14.55 -2.66 0.82
C ARG A 233 -14.50 -1.47 1.79
N SER A 234 -15.61 -0.76 1.98
CA SER A 234 -15.71 0.34 2.97
C SER A 234 -15.39 -0.14 4.39
N ILE A 235 -15.84 -1.34 4.77
CA ILE A 235 -15.49 -1.95 6.07
C ILE A 235 -13.99 -2.26 6.14
N VAL A 236 -13.41 -2.82 5.07
CA VAL A 236 -11.95 -3.06 4.98
C VAL A 236 -11.15 -1.77 5.13
N ILE A 237 -11.61 -0.66 4.53
CA ILE A 237 -10.96 0.66 4.68
C ILE A 237 -10.92 1.06 6.17
N LEU A 238 -12.00 0.87 6.92
CA LEU A 238 -12.03 1.21 8.34
C LEU A 238 -11.05 0.35 9.15
N ILE A 239 -10.99 -0.96 8.87
CA ILE A 239 -10.05 -1.90 9.53
C ILE A 239 -8.60 -1.49 9.27
N LEU A 240 -8.25 -1.26 8.00
CA LEU A 240 -6.90 -0.85 7.61
C LEU A 240 -6.55 0.52 8.20
N CYS A 241 -7.48 1.48 8.17
CA CYS A 241 -7.27 2.83 8.71
C CYS A 241 -6.98 2.78 10.21
N PHE A 242 -7.75 2.00 10.97
CA PHE A 242 -7.51 1.78 12.38
C PHE A 242 -6.12 1.17 12.62
N ALA A 243 -5.77 0.11 11.89
CA ALA A 243 -4.49 -0.57 12.06
C ALA A 243 -3.28 0.33 11.71
N TYR A 244 -3.39 1.15 10.66
CA TYR A 244 -2.34 2.10 10.28
C TYR A 244 -2.24 3.28 11.23
N THR A 245 -3.37 3.80 11.72
CA THR A 245 -3.37 4.83 12.76
C THR A 245 -2.70 4.30 14.04
N PHE A 246 -3.07 3.09 14.46
CA PHE A 246 -2.45 2.42 15.60
C PHE A 246 -0.94 2.26 15.41
N LYS A 247 -0.50 1.75 14.26
CA LYS A 247 0.93 1.62 13.93
C LYS A 247 1.64 2.97 13.99
N ALA A 248 1.09 4.01 13.37
CA ALA A 248 1.69 5.33 13.31
C ALA A 248 1.84 5.95 14.71
N VAL A 249 0.80 5.87 15.55
CA VAL A 249 0.83 6.35 16.94
C VAL A 249 1.85 5.56 17.76
N TYR A 250 1.85 4.23 17.64
CA TYR A 250 2.76 3.39 18.40
C TYR A 250 4.23 3.68 18.04
N VAL A 251 4.56 3.72 16.75
CA VAL A 251 5.93 3.94 16.27
C VAL A 251 6.42 5.37 16.55
N HIS A 252 5.62 6.38 16.23
CA HIS A 252 6.09 7.77 16.21
C HIS A 252 5.82 8.56 17.49
N ILE A 253 4.90 8.10 18.35
CA ILE A 253 4.54 8.76 19.60
C ILE A 253 4.99 7.92 20.79
N TYR A 254 4.56 6.66 20.88
CA TYR A 254 4.84 5.84 22.05
C TYR A 254 6.32 5.45 22.16
N LEU A 255 6.89 4.80 21.15
CA LEU A 255 8.31 4.37 21.19
C LEU A 255 9.27 5.56 21.28
N SER A 256 9.02 6.62 20.51
CA SER A 256 9.86 7.84 20.56
C SER A 256 9.89 8.50 21.94
N ASN A 257 8.82 8.37 22.74
CA ASN A 257 8.80 8.89 24.11
C ASN A 257 9.52 7.97 25.10
N GLN A 258 9.52 6.65 24.87
CA GLN A 258 10.29 5.70 25.68
C GLN A 258 11.80 5.94 25.53
N ASP A 259 12.28 6.13 24.30
CA ASP A 259 13.71 6.37 24.02
C ASP A 259 14.25 7.64 24.70
N LYS A 260 13.40 8.66 24.87
CA LYS A 260 13.75 9.90 25.58
C LYS A 260 13.88 9.73 27.09
N ASN A 261 13.22 8.72 27.66
CA ASN A 261 13.18 8.48 29.10
C ASN A 261 14.27 7.51 29.59
N ILE A 262 15.08 6.95 28.68
CA ILE A 262 16.25 6.16 29.05
C ILE A 262 17.39 7.14 29.39
N PRO A 263 17.86 7.22 30.65
CA PRO A 263 19.01 8.04 30.99
C PRO A 263 20.20 7.54 30.18
N LYS A 264 20.80 8.41 29.36
CA LYS A 264 22.08 8.12 28.71
C LYS A 264 23.08 7.87 29.83
N SER A 265 23.44 6.61 30.06
CA SER A 265 24.56 6.28 30.93
C SER A 265 25.76 7.07 30.41
N LYS A 266 26.34 7.90 31.28
CA LYS A 266 27.63 8.53 30.99
C LYS A 266 28.61 7.38 30.76
N GLU A 267 29.05 7.20 29.52
CA GLU A 267 30.27 6.45 29.26
C GLU A 267 31.40 7.26 29.88
N GLU A 268 31.99 6.70 30.94
CA GLU A 268 33.25 7.13 31.55
C GLU A 268 34.44 6.75 30.66
#